data_AF-A0A9E3BTR2-F1
#
_entry.id   AF-A0A9E3BTR2-F1
#
_cell.length_a   1.000
_cell.length_b   1.000
_cell.length_c   1.000
_cell.angle_alpha   90.00
_cell.angle_beta   90.00
_cell.angle_gamma   90.00
#
_symmetry.space_group_name_H-M   'P 1'
#
loop_
_entity.id
_entity.type
_entity.pdbx_description
1 polymer ?
#
loop_
_entity_poly.entity_id
_entity_poly.type
_entity_poly.pdbx_seq_one_letter_code
_entity_poly.pdbx_strand_id
1 'polypeptide(L)' 'MDRALIEKHLALAEKHIEVGTDHVERQRMLLREMARDGHPTEQAAQLLKTFEDLLAEHVADRERLRAELAAASFPRRDSH' A
#
# COMPACT_ATOMS: atom_id res chain seq x y z
N MET A 1 -2.89 20.31 3.72
CA MET A 1 -3.61 19.79 4.92
C MET A 1 -2.87 20.23 6.17
N ASP A 2 -3.52 20.21 7.33
CA ASP A 2 -2.81 20.35 8.60
C ASP A 2 -1.78 19.21 8.74
N ARG A 3 -0.58 19.53 9.21
CA ARG A 3 0.53 18.58 9.36
C ARG A 3 0.12 17.37 10.19
N ALA A 4 -0.63 17.58 11.27
CA ALA A 4 -1.11 16.51 12.13
C ALA A 4 -2.05 15.54 11.39
N LEU A 5 -2.84 16.05 10.44
CA LEU A 5 -3.73 15.23 9.62
C LEU A 5 -2.92 14.39 8.60
N ILE A 6 -1.87 14.96 8.00
CA ILE A 6 -0.96 14.26 7.08
C ILE A 6 -0.24 13.11 7.80
N GLU A 7 0.29 13.37 8.99
CA GLU A 7 0.98 12.35 9.81
C GLU A 7 0.04 11.20 10.19
N LYS A 8 -1.22 11.49 10.54
CA LYS A 8 -2.23 10.46 10.83
C LYS A 8 -2.55 9.61 9.59
N HIS A 9 -2.74 10.22 8.43
CA HIS A 9 -3.00 9.49 7.19
C HIS A 9 -1.79 8.66 6.77
N LEU A 10 -0.57 9.18 6.97
CA LEU A 10 0.66 8.46 6.67
C LEU A 10 0.79 7.20 7.52
N ALA A 11 0.55 7.31 8.83
CA ALA A 11 0.58 6.15 9.74
C ALA A 11 -0.47 5.09 9.36
N LEU A 12 -1.66 5.51 8.90
CA LEU A 12 -2.69 4.59 8.43
C LEU A 12 -2.27 3.87 7.15
N ALA A 13 -1.71 4.61 6.17
CA ALA A 13 -1.22 4.03 4.92
C ALA A 13 -0.08 3.04 5.19
N GLU A 14 0.85 3.36 6.08
CA GLU A 14 1.96 2.47 6.45
C GLU A 14 1.44 1.18 7.11
N LYS A 15 0.47 1.27 8.01
CA LYS A 15 -0.17 0.08 8.61
C LYS A 15 -0.89 -0.79 7.58
N HIS A 16 -1.60 -0.18 6.63
CA HIS A 16 -2.27 -0.93 5.57
C HIS A 16 -1.26 -1.62 4.65
N ILE A 17 -0.13 -0.99 4.36
CA ILE A 17 0.94 -1.59 3.57
C ILE A 17 1.53 -2.80 4.28
N GLU A 18 1.83 -2.69 5.58
CA GLU A 18 2.37 -3.80 6.38
C GLU A 18 1.41 -5.00 6.37
N VAL A 19 0.17 -4.80 6.78
CA VAL A 19 -0.84 -5.87 6.84
C VAL A 19 -1.14 -6.43 5.44
N GLY A 20 -1.21 -5.58 4.42
CA GLY A 20 -1.49 -5.97 3.04
C GLY A 20 -0.35 -6.79 2.43
N THR A 21 0.90 -6.43 2.71
CA THR A 21 2.08 -7.17 2.22
C THR A 21 2.09 -8.59 2.77
N ASP A 22 1.92 -8.74 4.09
CA ASP A 22 1.85 -10.06 4.74
C ASP A 22 0.70 -10.93 4.20
N HIS A 23 -0.41 -10.30 3.81
CA HIS A 23 -1.55 -11.01 3.25
C HIS A 23 -1.28 -11.47 1.81
N VAL A 24 -0.75 -10.58 0.96
CA VAL A 24 -0.38 -10.87 -0.43
C VAL A 24 0.68 -11.97 -0.50
N GLU A 25 1.69 -11.94 0.36
CA GLU A 25 2.73 -12.98 0.41
C GLU A 25 2.15 -14.36 0.77
N ARG A 26 1.27 -14.42 1.77
CA ARG A 26 0.58 -15.65 2.16
C ARG A 26 -0.31 -16.18 1.05
N GLN A 27 -1.10 -15.32 0.40
CA GLN A 27 -1.96 -15.74 -0.71
C GLN A 27 -1.15 -16.23 -1.92
N ARG A 28 -0.01 -15.59 -2.22
CA ARG A 28 0.92 -16.07 -3.26
C ARG A 28 1.47 -17.46 -2.95
N MET A 29 1.79 -17.75 -1.69
CA MET A 29 2.22 -19.09 -1.28
C MET A 29 1.11 -20.12 -1.48
N LEU A 30 -0.10 -19.83 -0.98
CA LEU A 30 -1.26 -20.73 -1.11
C LEU A 30 -1.62 -21.00 -2.57
N LEU A 31 -1.59 -19.98 -3.43
CA LEU A 31 -1.82 -20.15 -4.86
C LEU A 31 -0.81 -21.08 -5.53
N ARG A 32 0.47 -20.99 -5.15
CA ARG A 32 1.50 -21.92 -5.66
C ARG A 32 1.27 -23.36 -5.19
N GLU A 33 0.87 -23.54 -3.94
CA GLU A 33 0.51 -24.86 -3.40
C GLU A 33 -0.70 -25.44 -4.13
N MET A 34 -1.77 -24.65 -4.28
CA MET A 34 -2.97 -25.06 -5.00
C MET A 34 -2.67 -25.44 -6.46
N ALA A 35 -1.87 -24.64 -7.17
CA ALA A 35 -1.48 -24.92 -8.54
C ALA A 35 -0.66 -26.21 -8.66
N ARG A 36 0.26 -26.45 -7.72
CA ARG A 36 1.06 -27.68 -7.67
C ARG A 36 0.18 -28.90 -7.44
N ASP A 37 -0.83 -28.78 -6.59
CA ASP A 37 -1.72 -29.87 -6.20
C ASP A 37 -2.85 -30.10 -7.24
N GLY A 38 -2.86 -29.33 -8.34
CA GLY A 38 -3.80 -29.47 -9.46
C GLY A 38 -5.17 -28.84 -9.21
N HIS A 39 -5.30 -27.99 -8.19
CA HIS A 39 -6.54 -27.28 -7.90
C HIS A 39 -6.74 -26.11 -8.87
N PRO A 40 -8.00 -25.77 -9.22
CA PRO A 40 -8.30 -24.56 -9.98
C PRO A 40 -7.91 -23.32 -9.16
N THR A 41 -7.21 -22.40 -9.81
CA THR A 41 -6.60 -21.22 -9.14
C THR A 41 -7.08 -19.89 -9.70
N GLU A 42 -7.90 -19.90 -10.76
CA GLU A 42 -8.28 -18.70 -11.51
C GLU A 42 -8.96 -17.65 -10.63
N GLN A 43 -9.93 -18.07 -9.80
CA GLN A 43 -10.63 -17.16 -8.90
C GLN A 43 -9.72 -16.64 -7.77
N ALA A 44 -8.87 -17.50 -7.22
CA ALA A 44 -7.92 -17.11 -6.18
C ALA A 44 -6.85 -16.15 -6.73
N ALA A 45 -6.39 -16.35 -7.97
CA ALA A 45 -5.45 -15.46 -8.64
C ALA A 45 -6.07 -14.09 -8.94
N GLN A 46 -7.34 -14.06 -9.36
CA GLN A 46 -8.06 -12.81 -9.57
C GLN A 46 -8.24 -12.03 -8.27
N LEU A 47 -8.55 -12.73 -7.17
CA LEU A 47 -8.67 -12.10 -5.86
C LEU A 47 -7.32 -11.57 -5.36
N LEU A 48 -6.24 -12.33 -5.53
CA LEU A 48 -4.89 -11.89 -5.21
C LEU A 48 -4.54 -10.62 -5.99
N LYS A 49 -4.88 -10.57 -7.28
CA LYS A 49 -4.63 -9.39 -8.12
C LYS A 49 -5.31 -8.13 -7.56
N THR A 50 -6.55 -8.25 -7.09
CA THR A 50 -7.26 -7.14 -6.42
C THR A 50 -6.54 -6.67 -5.15
N PHE A 51 -6.02 -7.60 -4.34
CA PHE A 51 -5.24 -7.23 -3.15
C PHE A 51 -3.92 -6.55 -3.49
N GLU A 52 -3.24 -7.01 -4.55
CA GLU A 52 -2.01 -6.38 -5.05
C GLU A 52 -2.27 -4.96 -5.57
N ASP A 53 -3.38 -4.74 -6.27
CA ASP A 53 -3.76 -3.42 -6.78
C ASP A 53 -4.11 -2.45 -5.63
N LEU A 54 -4.88 -2.89 -4.64
CA LEU A 54 -5.15 -2.10 -3.43
C LEU A 54 -3.88 -1.76 -2.64
N LEU A 55 -2.94 -2.71 -2.53
CA LEU A 55 -1.67 -2.48 -1.87
C LEU A 55 -0.84 -1.42 -2.64
N ALA A 56 -0.86 -1.46 -3.96
CA ALA A 56 -0.18 -0.47 -4.79
C ALA A 56 -0.77 0.94 -4.60
N GLU A 57 -2.09 1.07 -4.48
CA GLU A 57 -2.75 2.35 -4.15
C GLU A 57 -2.28 2.90 -2.80
N HIS A 58 -2.21 2.06 -1.75
CA HIS A 58 -1.71 2.49 -0.45
C HIS A 58 -0.24 2.91 -0.48
N VAL A 59 0.60 2.22 -1.26
CA VAL A 59 2.00 2.63 -1.46
C VAL A 59 2.06 4.00 -2.15
N ALA A 60 1.28 4.22 -3.20
CA ALA A 60 1.23 5.51 -3.89
C ALA A 60 0.75 6.64 -2.97
N ASP A 61 -0.26 6.38 -2.13
CA ASP A 61 -0.74 7.32 -1.13
C ASP A 61 0.33 7.65 -0.08
N ARG A 62 1.09 6.66 0.39
CA ARG A 62 2.22 6.90 1.31
C ARG A 62 3.25 7.83 0.70
N GLU A 63 3.67 7.60 -0.54
CA GLU A 63 4.66 8.45 -1.21
C GLU A 63 4.14 9.87 -1.42
N ARG A 64 2.87 10.03 -1.79
CA ARG A 64 2.22 11.34 -1.88
C ARG A 64 2.20 12.05 -0.52
N LEU A 65 1.79 11.38 0.55
CA LEU A 65 1.71 11.95 1.90
C LEU A 65 3.10 12.34 2.42
N ARG A 66 4.15 11.56 2.12
CA ARG A 66 5.54 11.91 2.44
C ARG A 66 5.99 13.18 1.72
N ALA A 67 5.66 13.32 0.44
CA ALA A 67 5.97 14.53 -0.33
C ALA A 67 5.22 15.76 0.22
N GLU A 68 3.93 15.61 0.55
CA GLU A 68 3.13 16.68 1.17
C GLU A 68 3.68 17.09 2.54
N LEU A 69 4.10 16.13 3.37
CA LEU A 69 4.70 16.40 4.68
C LEU A 69 6.04 17.13 4.56
N ALA A 70 6.88 16.74 3.59
CA ALA A 70 8.14 17.40 3.31
C ALA A 70 7.91 18.85 2.84
N ALA A 71 6.95 19.08 1.93
CA ALA A 71 6.61 20.41 1.46
C ALA A 71 6.04 21.30 2.58
N ALA A 72 5.23 20.73 3.49
CA ALA A 72 4.70 21.44 4.65
C ALA A 72 5.79 21.77 5.70
N SER A 73 6.83 20.93 5.80
CA SER A 73 7.96 21.12 6.72
C SER A 73 8.99 22.12 6.19
N PHE A 74 9.04 22.33 4.87
CA PHE A 74 9.90 23.29 4.20
C PHE A 74 9.08 24.21 3.29
N PRO A 75 8.30 25.15 3.86
CA PRO A 75 7.66 26.17 3.03
C PRO A 75 8.77 26.92 2.29
N ARG A 76 8.68 26.97 0.96
CA ARG A 76 9.57 27.81 0.14
C ARG A 76 9.50 29.23 0.73
N ARG A 77 10.59 29.70 1.33
CA ARG A 77 10.75 31.11 1.69
C ARG A 77 10.96 31.86 0.39
N ASP A 78 9.87 32.15 -0.30
CA ASP A 78 9.88 33.08 -1.40
C ASP A 78 10.30 34.43 -0.80
N SER A 79 11.55 34.80 -1.07
CA SER A 79 12.14 36.06 -0.67
C SER A 79 12.11 36.96 -1.89
N HIS A 80 11.18 37.91 -1.94
CA HIS A 80 11.36 39.20 -2.61
C HIS A 80 10.39 40.25 -2.09
#